data_AF-A0A3P1WYX7-F1
#
_entry.id   AF-A0A3P1WYX7-F1
#
_cell.length_a   1.000
_cell.length_b   1.000
_cell.length_c   1.000
_cell.angle_alpha   90.00
_cell.angle_beta   90.00
_cell.angle_gamma   90.00
#
_symmetry.space_group_name_H-M   'P 1'
#
loop_
_entity.id
_entity.type
_entity.pdbx_description
1 polymer ?
#
loop_
_entity_poly.entity_id
_entity_poly.type
_entity_poly.pdbx_seq_one_letter_code
_entity_poly.pdbx_strand_id
1 'polypeptide(L)'
;MNRIRRVFASPEELDDEDLQERAHDSGACPLSQCQERARVKVRGTVRWISRMPSGGMEAQLSDGTGNLGLVWMGPRRLECIQPGCNLVVSGRVCSRDDGPVMYNPEFEIVS
;
A
#
# COMPACT_ATOMS: atom_id res chain seq x y z
N MET A 1 -0.40 39.84 19.46
CA MET A 1 1.06 39.60 19.50
C MET A 1 1.34 38.17 19.95
N ASN A 2 2.31 37.55 19.29
CA ASN A 2 2.65 36.14 19.22
C ASN A 2 3.18 35.52 20.54
N ARG A 3 2.94 34.22 20.81
CA ARG A 3 4.00 33.17 20.81
C ARG A 3 3.48 31.76 21.13
N ILE A 4 3.74 30.90 20.16
CA ILE A 4 3.62 29.44 20.13
C ILE A 4 4.79 28.84 20.94
N ARG A 5 4.54 27.76 21.70
CA ARG A 5 5.58 26.79 22.10
C ARG A 5 5.22 25.42 21.53
N ARG A 6 5.87 25.09 20.41
CA ARG A 6 5.78 23.79 19.74
C ARG A 6 6.91 22.92 20.27
N VAL A 7 6.56 21.79 20.88
CA VAL A 7 7.50 20.72 21.20
C VAL A 7 7.66 19.88 19.93
N PHE A 8 8.90 19.74 19.47
CA PHE A 8 9.27 18.89 18.36
C PHE A 8 9.46 17.46 18.89
N ALA A 9 8.59 16.55 18.46
CA ALA A 9 8.92 15.13 18.34
C ALA A 9 9.02 14.86 16.83
N SER A 10 10.09 14.18 16.41
CA SER A 10 10.40 13.92 15.01
C SER A 10 9.27 13.10 14.35
N PRO A 11 8.81 13.46 13.14
CA PRO A 11 7.61 12.89 12.51
C PRO A 11 7.79 11.48 11.91
N GLU A 12 8.95 10.86 12.05
CA GLU A 12 9.31 9.64 11.31
C GLU A 12 9.02 8.36 12.11
N GLU A 13 8.88 8.44 13.43
CA GLU A 13 8.68 7.27 14.31
C GLU A 13 7.21 7.09 14.73
N LEU A 14 6.39 8.15 14.63
CA LEU A 14 4.97 8.14 15.05
C LEU A 14 4.00 7.67 13.94
N ASP A 15 4.46 7.52 12.70
CA ASP A 15 3.63 7.11 11.56
C ASP A 15 3.55 5.57 11.46
N ASP A 16 4.61 4.85 11.84
CA ASP A 16 4.69 3.39 11.70
C ASP A 16 3.81 2.66 12.72
N GLU A 17 3.73 3.14 13.97
CA GLU A 17 2.89 2.55 15.02
C GLU A 17 1.37 2.74 14.73
N ASP A 18 0.93 3.90 14.21
CA ASP A 18 -0.47 4.12 13.84
C ASP A 18 -0.87 3.29 12.59
N LEU A 19 0.06 3.07 11.65
CA LEU A 19 -0.16 2.18 10.52
C LEU A 19 -0.32 0.71 10.97
N GLN A 20 0.50 0.25 11.92
CA GLN A 20 0.45 -1.11 12.44
C GLN A 20 -0.84 -1.40 13.21
N GLU A 21 -1.30 -0.49 14.08
CA GLU A 21 -2.57 -0.65 14.81
C GLU A 21 -3.78 -0.74 13.85
N ARG A 22 -3.77 0.03 12.77
CA ARG A 22 -4.85 0.04 11.77
C ARG A 22 -4.82 -1.14 10.79
N ALA A 23 -3.68 -1.80 10.61
CA ALA A 23 -3.58 -3.05 9.85
C ALA A 23 -4.24 -4.22 10.62
N HIS A 24 -4.11 -4.23 11.95
CA HIS A 24 -4.63 -5.30 12.81
C HIS A 24 -6.17 -5.32 12.90
N ASP A 25 -6.84 -4.16 12.82
CA ASP A 25 -8.30 -4.05 12.97
C ASP A 25 -9.10 -4.58 11.74
N SER A 26 -8.45 -4.84 10.60
CA SER A 26 -9.13 -5.19 9.33
C SER A 26 -8.85 -6.61 8.80
N GLY A 27 -8.18 -7.47 9.58
CA GLY A 27 -7.74 -8.79 9.12
C GLY A 27 -6.71 -8.72 7.99
N ALA A 28 -5.95 -7.63 7.91
CA ALA A 28 -4.86 -7.47 6.97
C ALA A 28 -3.60 -8.17 7.50
N CYS A 29 -2.92 -8.90 6.63
CA CYS A 29 -1.63 -9.53 6.93
C CYS A 29 -0.52 -8.50 6.67
N PRO A 30 0.43 -8.31 7.61
CA PRO A 30 1.59 -7.45 7.37
C PRO A 30 2.41 -8.03 6.20
N LEU A 31 2.98 -7.15 5.38
CA LEU A 31 3.71 -7.60 4.18
C LEU A 31 4.92 -8.45 4.53
N SER A 32 5.57 -8.18 5.65
CA SER A 32 6.66 -8.99 6.22
C SER A 32 6.29 -10.45 6.51
N GLN A 33 4.99 -10.78 6.65
CA GLN A 33 4.51 -12.14 6.93
C GLN A 33 3.73 -12.76 5.75
N CYS A 34 3.63 -12.04 4.63
CA CYS A 34 2.92 -12.54 3.45
C CYS A 34 3.70 -13.68 2.79
N GLN A 35 3.10 -14.88 2.75
CA GLN A 35 3.68 -16.04 2.08
C GLN A 35 3.40 -16.03 0.57
N GLU A 36 4.38 -16.50 -0.21
CA GLU A 36 4.21 -16.68 -1.64
C GLU A 36 3.01 -17.58 -1.98
N ARG A 37 2.27 -17.25 -3.04
CA ARG A 37 1.10 -17.99 -3.55
C ARG A 37 -0.11 -18.02 -2.61
N ALA A 38 -0.04 -17.40 -1.42
CA ALA A 38 -1.17 -17.23 -0.54
C ALA A 38 -2.11 -16.13 -1.06
N ARG A 39 -3.42 -16.30 -0.82
CA ARG A 39 -4.37 -15.19 -0.91
C ARG A 39 -4.34 -14.44 0.41
N VAL A 40 -4.06 -13.16 0.36
CA VAL A 40 -3.94 -12.30 1.54
C VAL A 40 -4.69 -10.99 1.30
N LYS A 41 -5.08 -10.35 2.39
CA LYS A 41 -5.55 -8.97 2.43
C LYS A 41 -4.42 -8.13 3.03
N VAL A 42 -4.08 -7.01 2.41
CA VAL A 42 -3.02 -6.11 2.86
C VAL A 42 -3.57 -4.70 2.90
N ARG A 43 -3.25 -3.96 3.96
CA ARG A 43 -3.53 -2.53 4.07
C ARG A 43 -2.22 -1.77 3.99
N GLY A 44 -2.19 -0.67 3.25
CA GLY A 44 -1.02 0.19 3.19
C GLY A 44 -1.26 1.49 2.44
N THR A 45 -0.20 2.27 2.30
CA THR A 45 -0.19 3.54 1.59
C THR A 45 0.46 3.37 0.22
N VAL A 46 -0.17 3.93 -0.82
CA VAL A 46 0.38 3.94 -2.18
C VAL A 46 1.58 4.87 -2.24
N ARG A 47 2.76 4.34 -2.56
CA ARG A 47 3.99 5.14 -2.71
C ARG A 47 4.07 5.81 -4.07
N TRP A 48 3.67 5.09 -5.12
CA TRP A 48 3.62 5.60 -6.49
C TRP A 48 2.62 4.79 -7.31
N ILE A 49 2.15 5.39 -8.41
CA ILE A 49 1.34 4.75 -9.44
C ILE A 49 1.76 5.28 -10.80
N SER A 50 1.87 4.40 -11.80
CA SER A 50 2.32 4.74 -13.14
C SER A 50 1.59 3.96 -14.22
N ARG A 51 1.50 4.54 -15.42
CA ARG A 51 0.91 3.91 -16.60
C ARG A 51 1.93 3.05 -17.31
N MET A 52 1.56 1.79 -17.54
CA MET A 52 2.37 0.86 -18.30
C MET A 52 2.21 1.12 -19.81
N PRO A 53 3.27 0.89 -20.63
CA PRO A 53 3.19 0.97 -22.09
C PRO A 53 2.11 0.03 -22.68
N SER A 54 1.86 -1.11 -22.02
CA SER A 54 0.82 -2.07 -22.37
C SER A 54 -0.62 -1.57 -22.15
N GLY A 55 -0.79 -0.36 -21.61
CA GLY A 55 -2.09 0.24 -21.28
C GLY A 55 -2.61 -0.09 -19.87
N GLY A 56 -1.89 -0.92 -19.12
CA GLY A 56 -2.17 -1.23 -17.71
C GLY A 56 -1.67 -0.16 -16.73
N MET A 57 -1.84 -0.45 -15.44
CA MET A 57 -1.39 0.38 -14.32
C MET A 57 -0.49 -0.44 -13.41
N GLU A 58 0.61 0.16 -12.95
CA GLU A 58 1.49 -0.41 -11.94
C GLU A 58 1.57 0.55 -10.75
N ALA A 59 1.55 0.03 -9.53
CA ALA A 59 1.68 0.80 -8.32
C ALA A 59 2.52 0.05 -7.28
N GLN A 60 2.99 0.77 -6.26
CA GLN A 60 3.60 0.19 -5.08
C GLN A 60 2.81 0.57 -3.83
N LEU A 61 2.49 -0.43 -3.03
CA LEU A 61 1.86 -0.30 -1.73
C LEU A 61 2.90 -0.57 -0.64
N SER A 62 2.85 0.16 0.47
CA SER A 62 3.70 -0.09 1.63
C SER A 62 2.89 0.01 2.92
N ASP A 63 3.08 -0.94 3.83
CA ASP A 63 2.44 -0.99 5.16
C ASP A 63 3.39 -0.57 6.30
N GLY A 64 4.56 -0.01 5.96
CA GLY A 64 5.66 0.24 6.91
C GLY A 64 6.59 -0.97 7.09
N THR A 65 6.06 -2.19 7.01
CA THR A 65 6.86 -3.42 7.18
C THR A 65 7.44 -3.99 5.88
N GLY A 66 6.93 -3.56 4.73
CA GLY A 66 7.46 -3.92 3.42
C GLY A 66 6.82 -3.19 2.25
N ASN A 67 7.06 -3.70 1.05
CA ASN A 67 6.57 -3.15 -0.20
C ASN A 67 5.89 -4.26 -1.02
N LEU A 68 4.77 -3.93 -1.65
CA LEU A 68 4.02 -4.82 -2.53
C LEU A 68 3.75 -4.15 -3.87
N GLY A 69 4.17 -4.77 -4.96
CA GLY A 69 3.79 -4.36 -6.30
C GLY A 69 2.32 -4.68 -6.58
N LEU A 70 1.60 -3.77 -7.21
CA LEU A 70 0.25 -3.98 -7.68
C LEU A 70 0.23 -3.75 -9.19
N VAL A 71 -0.26 -4.73 -9.95
CA VAL A 71 -0.32 -4.64 -11.41
C VAL A 71 -1.76 -4.87 -11.86
N TRP A 72 -2.37 -3.88 -12.48
CA TRP A 72 -3.65 -4.03 -13.17
C TRP A 72 -3.42 -4.10 -14.67
N MET A 73 -3.70 -5.26 -15.24
CA MET A 73 -3.57 -5.50 -16.67
C MET A 73 -4.78 -4.96 -17.45
N GLY A 74 -4.52 -4.49 -18.67
CA GLY A 74 -5.53 -3.95 -19.57
C GLY A 74 -5.86 -2.48 -19.30
N PRO A 75 -6.67 -1.86 -20.19
CA PRO A 75 -7.02 -0.45 -20.09
C PRO A 75 -7.98 -0.21 -18.92
N ARG A 76 -7.42 -0.04 -17.72
CA ARG A 76 -8.16 0.39 -16.53
C ARG A 76 -7.78 1.82 -16.19
N ARG A 77 -8.79 2.68 -16.02
CA ARG A 77 -8.61 4.01 -15.49
C ARG A 77 -8.81 3.94 -13.97
N LEU A 78 -7.70 3.97 -13.23
CA LEU A 78 -7.68 3.97 -11.77
C LEU A 78 -7.44 5.39 -11.25
N GLU A 79 -8.23 6.34 -11.75
CA GLU A 79 -8.10 7.77 -11.42
C GLU A 79 -8.31 8.08 -9.92
N CYS A 80 -8.97 7.17 -9.20
CA CYS A 80 -9.16 7.24 -7.77
C CYS A 80 -7.93 6.83 -6.94
N ILE A 81 -6.91 6.20 -7.54
CA ILE A 81 -5.69 5.78 -6.83
C ILE A 81 -4.58 6.81 -7.10
N GLN A 82 -4.11 7.46 -6.04
CA GLN A 82 -3.05 8.46 -6.09
C GLN A 82 -1.96 8.14 -5.06
N PRO A 83 -0.72 8.63 -5.25
CA PRO A 83 0.30 8.55 -4.22
C PRO A 83 -0.20 9.18 -2.90
N GLY A 84 0.02 8.48 -1.78
CA GLY A 84 -0.47 8.88 -0.45
C GLY A 84 -1.85 8.32 -0.08
N CYS A 85 -2.61 7.77 -1.02
CA CYS A 85 -3.89 7.13 -0.69
C CYS A 85 -3.68 5.83 0.09
N ASN A 86 -4.55 5.59 1.07
CA ASN A 86 -4.58 4.34 1.81
C ASN A 86 -5.50 3.33 1.12
N LEU A 87 -4.95 2.17 0.78
CA LEU A 87 -5.66 1.08 0.13
C LEU A 87 -5.70 -0.15 1.03
N VAL A 88 -6.82 -0.85 0.96
CA VAL A 88 -6.90 -2.27 1.31
C VAL A 88 -6.94 -3.05 0.01
N VAL A 89 -5.98 -3.94 -0.21
CA VAL A 89 -5.91 -4.80 -1.39
C VAL A 89 -6.07 -6.25 -0.98
N SER A 90 -6.77 -7.03 -1.81
CA SER A 90 -6.94 -8.46 -1.62
C SER A 90 -6.60 -9.20 -2.91
N GLY A 91 -5.77 -10.23 -2.80
CA GLY A 91 -5.29 -10.94 -3.97
C GLY A 91 -4.30 -12.03 -3.64
N ARG A 92 -3.81 -12.71 -4.68
CA ARG A 92 -2.73 -13.69 -4.53
C ARG A 92 -1.39 -13.00 -4.67
N VAL A 93 -0.51 -13.22 -3.69
CA VAL A 93 0.89 -12.78 -3.78
C VAL A 93 1.64 -13.70 -4.74
N CYS A 94 2.26 -13.10 -5.73
CA CYS A 94 3.21 -13.72 -6.64
C CYS A 94 4.60 -13.13 -6.38
N SER A 95 5.63 -13.84 -6.83
CA SER A 95 7.02 -13.38 -6.74
C SER A 95 7.51 -12.90 -8.09
N ARG A 96 8.21 -11.77 -8.09
CA ARG A 96 8.90 -11.17 -9.23
C ARG A 96 10.33 -10.83 -8.79
N ASP A 97 11.24 -10.63 -9.74
CA ASP A 97 12.63 -10.21 -9.45
C ASP A 97 12.72 -8.98 -8.51
N ASP A 98 11.75 -8.06 -8.57
CA ASP A 98 11.72 -6.83 -7.77
C ASP A 98 10.94 -6.98 -6.44
N GLY A 99 10.51 -8.19 -6.09
CA GLY A 99 9.77 -8.48 -4.86
C GLY A 99 8.34 -8.99 -5.07
N PRO A 100 7.52 -9.02 -4.00
CA PRO A 100 6.17 -9.56 -4.06
C PRO A 100 5.26 -8.65 -4.90
N VAL A 101 4.38 -9.26 -5.68
CA VAL A 101 3.45 -8.57 -6.59
C VAL A 101 2.07 -9.23 -6.58
N MET A 102 1.01 -8.43 -6.65
CA MET A 102 -0.34 -8.90 -6.95
C MET A 102 -0.77 -8.46 -8.34
N TYR A 103 -1.27 -9.41 -9.13
CA TYR A 103 -1.87 -9.12 -10.42
C TYR A 103 -3.38 -9.04 -10.31
N ASN A 104 -3.95 -7.97 -10.85
CA ASN A 104 -5.37 -7.63 -10.82
C ASN A 104 -6.01 -7.81 -9.43
N PRO A 105 -5.42 -7.25 -8.36
CA PRO A 105 -6.01 -7.36 -7.03
C PRO A 105 -7.35 -6.64 -6.96
N GLU A 106 -8.22 -7.13 -6.09
CA GLU A 106 -9.37 -6.38 -5.58
C GLU A 106 -8.83 -5.28 -4.66
N PHE A 107 -9.44 -4.08 -4.70
CA PHE A 107 -8.99 -2.96 -3.88
C PHE A 107 -10.15 -2.11 -3.39
N GLU A 108 -9.95 -1.51 -2.22
CA GLU A 108 -10.85 -0.56 -1.59
C GLU A 108 -10.04 0.65 -1.09
N ILE A 109 -10.55 1.86 -1.31
CA ILE A 109 -9.97 3.09 -0.77
C ILE A 109 -10.59 3.32 0.61
N VAL A 110 -9.74 3.44 1.63
CA VAL A 110 -10.18 3.55 3.03
C VAL A 110 -10.11 4.97 3.59
N SER A 111 -9.50 5.93 2.87
CA SER A 111 -9.55 7.36 3.18
C SER A 111 -9.12 8.23 2.00
#